data_AF-A0ABD7YQU1-F1
#
_entry.id   AF-A0ABD7YQU1-F1
#
_cell.length_a   1.000
_cell.length_b   1.000
_cell.length_c   1.000
_cell.angle_alpha   90.00
_cell.angle_beta   90.00
_cell.angle_gamma   90.00
#
_symmetry.space_group_name_H-M   'P 1'
#
loop_
_entity.id
_entity.type
_entity.pdbx_description
1 polymer ?
#
loop_
_entity_poly.entity_id
_entity_poly.type
_entity_poly.pdbx_seq_one_letter_code
_entity_poly.pdbx_strand_id
1 'polypeptide(L)'
;MNAKIGDFMKFYAESQCDRALHYFANREGEQAVKQLQRMARQASRMSHVTSVIGTGQGVDPDTNERIRIPEPFFPIETWDDRLNNALEQANSKGWALDVIDNCLFLGVYASDHMRVGGHVAFNTWFDKMGGTPECPRSRLIDCMRNPLALPIFSRNISDEDKFDVLFGRKQVCMGICIESLLSECEKAGFSVRFASNKERGRLDQTGNRPYKHKGNAIFIGKGSHEVVLMDGVFLRAMFHGQSPISVIKTILEDVEINT
;
A
#
# COMPACT_ATOMS: atom_id res chain seq x y z
N MET A 1 34.32 -5.74 -10.45
CA MET A 1 34.34 -5.95 -8.98
C MET A 1 33.22 -6.88 -8.53
N ASN A 2 31.94 -6.60 -8.80
CA ASN A 2 30.82 -7.46 -8.39
C ASN A 2 30.87 -8.89 -8.94
N ALA A 3 31.21 -9.08 -10.22
CA ALA A 3 31.32 -10.42 -10.82
C ALA A 3 32.37 -11.29 -10.10
N LYS A 4 33.57 -10.74 -9.87
CA LYS A 4 34.68 -11.41 -9.16
C LYS A 4 34.32 -11.80 -7.71
N ILE A 5 33.56 -10.97 -7.01
CA ILE A 5 33.06 -11.28 -5.65
C ILE A 5 31.98 -12.36 -5.71
N GLY A 6 31.10 -12.32 -6.72
CA GLY A 6 30.10 -13.37 -6.96
C GLY A 6 30.72 -14.73 -7.27
N ASP A 7 31.74 -14.76 -8.12
CA ASP A 7 32.48 -15.99 -8.46
C ASP A 7 33.17 -16.56 -7.22
N PHE A 8 33.78 -15.69 -6.40
CA PHE A 8 34.39 -16.10 -5.14
C PHE A 8 33.35 -16.62 -4.13
N MET A 9 32.18 -15.99 -4.04
CA MET A 9 31.08 -16.48 -3.21
C MET A 9 30.60 -17.87 -3.64
N LYS A 10 30.50 -18.12 -4.95
CA LYS A 10 30.14 -19.44 -5.48
C LYS A 10 31.19 -20.49 -5.12
N PHE A 11 32.46 -20.18 -5.36
CA PHE A 11 33.59 -21.02 -4.94
C PHE A 11 33.59 -21.29 -3.43
N TYR A 12 33.32 -20.27 -2.60
CA TYR A 12 33.31 -20.42 -1.14
C TYR A 12 32.11 -21.25 -0.66
N ALA A 13 30.93 -21.08 -1.26
CA ALA A 13 29.76 -21.88 -0.95
C ALA A 13 29.98 -23.38 -1.23
N GLU A 14 30.71 -23.70 -2.30
CA GLU A 14 31.05 -25.08 -2.69
C GLU A 14 32.22 -25.66 -1.88
N SER A 15 33.26 -24.86 -1.62
CA SER A 15 34.52 -25.33 -1.00
C SER A 15 34.58 -25.18 0.52
N GLN A 16 33.82 -24.24 1.11
CA GLN A 16 33.84 -23.86 2.53
C GLN A 16 35.26 -23.63 3.09
N CYS A 17 36.19 -23.15 2.26
CA CYS A 17 37.59 -22.99 2.65
C CYS A 17 37.87 -21.65 3.32
N ASP A 18 37.89 -21.62 4.66
CA ASP A 18 38.20 -20.43 5.47
C ASP A 18 39.53 -19.77 5.10
N ARG A 19 40.52 -20.59 4.70
CA ARG A 19 41.83 -20.09 4.29
C ARG A 19 41.74 -19.27 3.00
N ALA A 20 40.88 -19.66 2.06
CA ALA A 20 40.64 -18.89 0.84
C ALA A 20 39.92 -17.57 1.12
N LEU A 21 38.99 -17.55 2.08
CA LEU A 21 38.34 -16.32 2.57
C LEU A 21 39.36 -15.35 3.18
N HIS A 22 40.27 -15.87 4.00
CA HIS A 22 41.35 -15.07 4.60
C HIS A 22 42.28 -14.46 3.53
N TYR A 23 42.69 -15.24 2.52
CA TYR A 23 43.51 -14.70 1.43
C TYR A 23 42.76 -13.69 0.56
N PHE A 24 41.47 -13.93 0.29
CA PHE A 24 40.63 -13.00 -0.45
C PHE A 24 40.49 -11.65 0.28
N ALA A 25 40.23 -11.70 1.60
CA ALA A 25 40.10 -10.51 2.44
C ALA A 25 41.39 -9.67 2.47
N ASN A 26 42.54 -10.34 2.60
CA ASN A 26 43.84 -9.65 2.64
C ASN A 26 44.27 -9.09 1.29
N ARG A 27 43.88 -9.72 0.17
CA ARG A 27 44.30 -9.30 -1.18
C ARG A 27 43.44 -8.17 -1.74
N GLU A 28 42.12 -8.25 -1.56
CA GLU A 28 41.17 -7.32 -2.18
C GLU A 28 40.82 -6.13 -1.27
N GLY A 29 41.19 -6.20 0.02
CA GLY A 29 41.05 -5.11 0.97
C GLY A 29 39.64 -4.92 1.53
N GLU A 30 39.51 -3.93 2.43
CA GLU A 30 38.33 -3.74 3.27
C GLU A 30 37.04 -3.45 2.48
N GLN A 31 37.13 -2.75 1.35
CA GLN A 31 35.97 -2.45 0.49
C GLN A 31 35.38 -3.72 -0.14
N ALA A 32 36.22 -4.63 -0.64
CA ALA A 32 35.77 -5.88 -1.23
C ALA A 32 35.15 -6.81 -0.19
N VAL A 33 35.68 -6.83 1.04
CA VAL A 33 35.10 -7.57 2.17
C VAL A 33 33.73 -7.03 2.55
N LYS A 34 33.56 -5.70 2.65
CA LYS A 34 32.25 -5.07 2.90
C LYS A 34 31.24 -5.40 1.80
N GLN A 35 31.68 -5.44 0.55
CA GLN A 35 30.82 -5.78 -0.59
C GLN A 35 30.43 -7.27 -0.58
N LEU A 36 31.35 -8.17 -0.25
CA LEU A 36 31.10 -9.59 -0.07
C LEU A 36 30.09 -9.86 1.06
N GLN A 37 30.25 -9.18 2.22
CA GLN A 37 29.29 -9.26 3.32
C GLN A 37 27.89 -8.77 2.90
N ARG A 38 27.80 -7.70 2.11
CA ARG A 38 26.51 -7.20 1.56
C ARG A 38 25.86 -8.24 0.65
N MET A 39 26.63 -8.83 -0.27
CA MET A 39 26.11 -9.83 -1.20
C MET A 39 25.68 -11.12 -0.49
N ALA A 40 26.42 -11.56 0.53
CA ALA A 40 26.03 -12.71 1.36
C ALA A 40 24.71 -12.45 2.12
N ARG A 41 24.53 -11.25 2.70
CA ARG A 41 23.26 -10.86 3.34
C ARG A 41 22.11 -10.82 2.34
N GLN A 42 22.32 -10.31 1.13
CA GLN A 42 21.31 -10.30 0.07
C GLN A 42 20.91 -11.71 -0.36
N ALA A 43 21.87 -12.62 -0.54
CA ALA A 43 21.59 -14.01 -0.88
C ALA A 43 20.82 -14.74 0.22
N SER A 44 21.20 -14.54 1.49
CA SER A 44 20.48 -15.10 2.64
C SER A 44 19.04 -14.57 2.73
N ARG A 45 18.83 -13.26 2.54
CA ARG A 45 17.49 -12.66 2.48
C ARG A 45 16.65 -13.26 1.36
N MET A 46 17.23 -13.51 0.18
CA MET A 46 16.49 -14.14 -0.91
C MET A 46 16.14 -15.61 -0.65
N SER A 47 17.05 -16.36 -0.04
CA SER A 47 16.78 -17.73 0.40
C SER A 47 15.67 -17.76 1.44
N HIS A 48 15.66 -16.80 2.37
CA HIS A 48 14.59 -16.66 3.36
C HIS A 48 13.24 -16.37 2.70
N VAL A 49 13.16 -15.38 1.81
CA VAL A 49 11.93 -15.07 1.05
C VAL A 49 11.42 -16.30 0.28
N THR A 50 12.32 -17.04 -0.39
CA THR A 50 11.95 -18.26 -1.12
C THR A 50 11.38 -19.32 -0.18
N SER A 51 11.98 -19.48 1.01
CA SER A 51 11.46 -20.37 2.04
C SER A 51 10.06 -19.94 2.48
N VAL A 52 9.84 -18.66 2.78
CA VAL A 52 8.52 -18.16 3.22
C VAL A 52 7.45 -18.35 2.16
N ILE A 53 7.78 -18.13 0.87
CA ILE A 53 6.87 -18.39 -0.25
C ILE A 53 6.54 -19.88 -0.34
N GLY A 54 7.52 -20.76 -0.15
CA GLY A 54 7.32 -22.21 -0.26
C GLY A 54 6.59 -22.83 0.94
N THR A 55 6.80 -22.32 2.16
CA THR A 55 6.20 -22.85 3.39
C THR A 55 4.95 -22.11 3.84
N GLY A 56 4.72 -20.91 3.31
CA GLY A 56 3.70 -19.99 3.81
C GLY A 56 3.99 -19.42 5.20
N GLN A 57 5.18 -19.62 5.76
CA GLN A 57 5.54 -19.21 7.12
C GLN A 57 7.00 -18.75 7.23
N GLY A 58 7.26 -17.75 8.07
CA GLY A 58 8.58 -17.17 8.26
C GLY A 58 8.73 -16.40 9.56
N VAL A 59 9.92 -15.85 9.76
CA VAL A 59 10.22 -14.87 10.80
C VAL A 59 10.91 -13.71 10.12
N ASP A 60 10.33 -12.52 10.21
CA ASP A 60 10.93 -11.30 9.67
C ASP A 60 12.34 -11.13 10.27
N PRO A 61 13.42 -11.13 9.47
CA PRO A 61 14.77 -11.00 9.99
C PRO A 61 15.05 -9.63 10.61
N ASP A 62 14.27 -8.59 10.29
CA ASP A 62 14.48 -7.23 10.79
C ASP A 62 13.66 -6.95 12.08
N THR A 63 12.47 -7.54 12.24
CA THR A 63 11.59 -7.33 13.41
C THR A 63 11.47 -8.54 14.35
N ASN A 64 11.91 -9.71 13.91
CA ASN A 64 11.73 -11.00 14.58
C ASN A 64 10.26 -11.40 14.77
N GLU A 65 9.34 -10.79 14.02
CA GLU A 65 7.92 -11.14 14.02
C GLU A 65 7.65 -12.38 13.16
N ARG A 66 6.70 -13.23 13.59
CA ARG A 66 6.27 -14.37 12.79
C ARG A 66 5.41 -13.87 11.62
N ILE A 67 5.80 -14.25 10.40
CA ILE A 67 5.06 -13.98 9.18
C ILE A 67 4.33 -15.26 8.77
N ARG A 68 3.09 -15.12 8.32
CA ARG A 68 2.33 -16.19 7.68
C ARG A 68 1.66 -15.65 6.42
N ILE A 69 1.65 -16.44 5.36
CA ILE A 69 0.81 -16.19 4.20
C ILE A 69 -0.59 -16.70 4.55
N PRO A 70 -1.62 -15.84 4.56
CA PRO A 70 -2.97 -16.25 4.91
C PRO A 70 -3.48 -17.35 3.97
N GLU A 71 -4.13 -18.37 4.55
CA GLU A 71 -4.84 -19.41 3.83
C GLU A 71 -6.26 -19.50 4.39
N PRO A 72 -7.31 -19.37 3.54
CA PRO A 72 -7.25 -19.28 2.09
C PRO A 72 -6.82 -17.90 1.58
N PHE A 73 -6.34 -17.85 0.34
CA PHE A 73 -6.13 -16.59 -0.36
C PHE A 73 -7.45 -15.83 -0.56
N PHE A 74 -7.51 -14.60 -0.05
CA PHE A 74 -8.64 -13.69 -0.26
C PHE A 74 -8.33 -12.75 -1.44
N PRO A 75 -9.05 -12.88 -2.57
CA PRO A 75 -8.85 -11.96 -3.69
C PRO A 75 -9.33 -10.57 -3.28
N ILE A 76 -8.42 -9.59 -3.34
CA ILE A 76 -8.75 -8.18 -3.17
C ILE A 76 -9.18 -7.62 -4.53
N GLU A 77 -10.40 -7.11 -4.59
CA GLU A 77 -10.92 -6.46 -5.79
C GLU A 77 -10.14 -5.17 -6.08
N THR A 78 -9.89 -4.92 -7.36
CA THR A 78 -9.18 -3.72 -7.82
C THR A 78 -10.07 -2.82 -8.63
N TRP A 79 -9.81 -1.52 -8.61
CA TRP A 79 -10.53 -0.51 -9.40
C TRP A 79 -9.70 0.06 -10.56
N ASP A 80 -8.58 -0.57 -10.92
CA ASP A 80 -7.71 -0.10 -12.01
C ASP A 80 -8.43 0.01 -13.36
N ASP A 81 -9.37 -0.88 -13.67
CA ASP A 81 -10.19 -0.78 -14.89
C ASP A 81 -11.08 0.47 -14.90
N ARG A 82 -11.60 0.86 -13.73
CA ARG A 82 -12.38 2.10 -13.57
C ARG A 82 -11.50 3.33 -13.74
N LEU A 83 -10.25 3.27 -13.25
CA LEU A 83 -9.26 4.32 -13.47
C LEU A 83 -8.93 4.48 -14.96
N ASN A 84 -8.66 3.37 -15.67
CA ASN A 84 -8.39 3.40 -17.11
C ASN A 84 -9.56 4.03 -17.89
N ASN A 85 -10.80 3.63 -17.57
CA ASN A 85 -11.98 4.22 -18.19
C ASN A 85 -12.09 5.74 -17.90
N ALA A 86 -11.86 6.16 -16.64
CA ALA A 86 -11.87 7.58 -16.30
C ALA A 86 -10.77 8.38 -17.01
N LEU A 87 -9.57 7.81 -17.17
CA LEU A 87 -8.46 8.41 -17.92
C LEU A 87 -8.81 8.57 -19.40
N GLU A 88 -9.39 7.54 -20.02
CA GLU A 88 -9.85 7.56 -21.41
C GLU A 88 -10.96 8.60 -21.62
N GLN A 89 -11.95 8.65 -20.73
CA GLN A 89 -13.00 9.67 -20.78
C GLN A 89 -12.44 11.09 -20.65
N ALA A 90 -11.44 11.28 -19.78
CA ALA A 90 -10.80 12.58 -19.61
C ALA A 90 -10.03 13.03 -20.87
N ASN A 91 -9.53 12.10 -21.70
CA ASN A 91 -8.91 12.45 -22.99
C ASN A 91 -9.90 13.14 -23.94
N SER A 92 -11.16 12.68 -23.96
CA SER A 92 -12.18 13.22 -24.87
C SER A 92 -12.90 14.45 -24.30
N LYS A 93 -13.26 14.43 -23.02
CA LYS A 93 -14.07 15.48 -22.38
C LYS A 93 -13.25 16.53 -21.63
N GLY A 94 -11.96 16.29 -21.44
CA GLY A 94 -11.07 17.11 -20.61
C GLY A 94 -11.17 16.83 -19.11
N TRP A 95 -12.15 16.04 -18.67
CA TRP A 95 -12.34 15.58 -17.29
C TRP A 95 -13.18 14.29 -17.23
N ALA A 96 -13.08 13.56 -16.13
CA ALA A 96 -13.96 12.46 -15.78
C ALA A 96 -14.09 12.35 -14.25
N LEU A 97 -15.25 11.92 -13.76
CA LEU A 97 -15.49 11.66 -12.34
C LEU A 97 -15.98 10.23 -12.17
N ASP A 98 -15.61 9.62 -11.05
CA ASP A 98 -16.11 8.31 -10.67
C ASP A 98 -16.17 8.16 -9.14
N VAL A 99 -16.99 7.22 -8.65
CA VAL A 99 -17.07 6.91 -7.21
C VAL A 99 -16.99 5.39 -6.99
N ILE A 100 -15.86 4.94 -6.46
CA ILE A 100 -15.55 3.55 -6.17
C ILE A 100 -16.12 3.17 -4.80
N ASP A 101 -16.82 2.04 -4.74
CA ASP A 101 -17.54 1.55 -3.56
C ASP A 101 -18.40 2.64 -2.88
N ASN A 102 -18.95 3.57 -3.67
CA ASN A 102 -19.71 4.73 -3.18
C ASN A 102 -19.00 5.61 -2.13
N CYS A 103 -17.69 5.42 -1.87
CA CYS A 103 -16.95 6.12 -0.83
C CYS A 103 -15.60 6.69 -1.28
N LEU A 104 -14.95 6.11 -2.29
CA LEU A 104 -13.70 6.60 -2.87
C LEU A 104 -14.02 7.42 -4.13
N PHE A 105 -13.95 8.74 -3.99
CA PHE A 105 -14.17 9.70 -5.04
C PHE A 105 -12.91 9.84 -5.89
N LEU A 106 -13.07 9.73 -7.20
CA LEU A 106 -12.02 9.86 -8.19
C LEU A 106 -12.37 10.99 -9.16
N GLY A 107 -11.46 11.95 -9.32
CA GLY A 107 -11.58 13.01 -10.32
C GLY A 107 -10.35 13.06 -11.21
N VAL A 108 -10.54 12.92 -12.52
CA VAL A 108 -9.47 13.00 -13.53
C VAL A 108 -9.65 14.27 -14.34
N TYR A 109 -8.56 15.03 -14.52
CA TYR A 109 -8.56 16.31 -15.22
C TYR A 109 -7.39 16.38 -16.20
N ALA A 110 -7.66 16.54 -17.49
CA ALA A 110 -6.68 16.45 -18.58
C ALA A 110 -6.54 17.74 -19.41
N SER A 111 -7.61 18.53 -19.54
CA SER A 111 -7.58 19.76 -20.35
C SER A 111 -6.86 20.92 -19.66
N ASP A 112 -6.22 21.81 -20.42
CA ASP A 112 -5.40 22.93 -19.90
C ASP A 112 -6.07 23.76 -18.81
N HIS A 113 -7.34 24.11 -19.01
CA HIS A 113 -8.13 24.87 -18.04
C HIS A 113 -8.46 24.04 -16.79
N MET A 114 -8.76 22.74 -16.96
CA MET A 114 -9.04 21.83 -15.84
C MET A 114 -7.78 21.38 -15.10
N ARG A 115 -6.58 21.44 -15.70
CA ARG A 115 -5.32 21.13 -15.00
C ARG A 115 -5.00 22.16 -13.90
N VAL A 116 -5.42 23.41 -14.07
CA VAL A 116 -5.19 24.47 -13.07
C VAL A 116 -6.30 24.46 -12.01
N GLY A 117 -7.56 24.37 -12.43
CA GLY A 117 -8.73 24.43 -11.53
C GLY A 117 -9.24 23.09 -11.00
N GLY A 118 -8.76 21.97 -11.52
CA GLY A 118 -9.32 20.63 -11.28
C GLY A 118 -9.33 20.22 -9.82
N HIS A 119 -8.25 20.52 -9.09
CA HIS A 119 -8.19 20.26 -7.65
C HIS A 119 -9.25 21.05 -6.84
N VAL A 120 -9.55 22.30 -7.23
CA VAL A 120 -10.60 23.11 -6.60
C VAL A 120 -11.98 22.53 -6.93
N ALA A 121 -12.20 22.16 -8.19
CA ALA A 121 -13.43 21.54 -8.64
C ALA A 121 -13.68 20.22 -7.91
N PHE A 122 -12.64 19.38 -7.78
CA PHE A 122 -12.69 18.12 -7.05
C PHE A 122 -13.04 18.33 -5.58
N ASN A 123 -12.33 19.21 -4.87
CA ASN A 123 -12.59 19.45 -3.45
C ASN A 123 -14.01 20.00 -3.25
N THR A 124 -14.48 20.90 -4.11
CA THR A 124 -15.85 21.43 -4.06
C THR A 124 -16.89 20.32 -4.26
N TRP A 125 -16.67 19.43 -5.22
CA TRP A 125 -17.54 18.28 -5.45
C TRP A 125 -17.52 17.31 -4.27
N PHE A 126 -16.33 16.94 -3.80
CA PHE A 126 -16.15 16.02 -2.67
C PHE A 126 -16.80 16.54 -1.39
N ASP A 127 -16.60 17.82 -1.05
CA ASP A 127 -17.18 18.44 0.14
C ASP A 127 -18.71 18.47 0.07
N LYS A 128 -19.29 18.78 -1.10
CA LYS A 128 -20.75 18.75 -1.32
C LYS A 128 -21.35 17.36 -1.15
N MET A 129 -20.55 16.31 -1.38
CA MET A 129 -20.98 14.92 -1.26
C MET A 129 -20.74 14.33 0.14
N GLY A 130 -20.42 15.17 1.13
CA GLY A 130 -20.25 14.76 2.54
C GLY A 130 -18.79 14.62 2.97
N GLY A 131 -17.83 14.90 2.09
CA GLY A 131 -16.42 14.98 2.45
C GLY A 131 -16.15 16.07 3.49
N THR A 132 -15.26 15.78 4.44
CA THR A 132 -14.81 16.73 5.48
C THR A 132 -13.30 16.96 5.40
N PRO A 133 -12.75 18.05 5.96
CA PRO A 133 -11.30 18.30 5.97
C PRO A 133 -10.45 17.18 6.58
N GLU A 134 -11.03 16.35 7.44
CA GLU A 134 -10.36 15.20 8.07
C GLU A 134 -10.32 13.95 7.16
N CYS A 135 -11.12 13.93 6.09
CA CYS A 135 -11.17 12.81 5.16
C CYS A 135 -9.83 12.66 4.41
N PRO A 136 -9.35 11.42 4.19
CA PRO A 136 -8.15 11.17 3.39
C PRO A 136 -8.33 11.73 1.98
N ARG A 137 -7.40 12.57 1.54
CA ARG A 137 -7.35 13.15 0.20
C ARG A 137 -5.93 13.12 -0.31
N SER A 138 -5.77 12.82 -1.59
CA SER A 138 -4.45 12.85 -2.24
C SER A 138 -4.62 12.95 -3.75
N ARG A 139 -3.53 13.24 -4.45
CA ARG A 139 -3.44 13.04 -5.89
C ARG A 139 -2.68 11.77 -6.15
N LEU A 140 -3.03 11.06 -7.23
CA LEU A 140 -2.36 9.80 -7.56
C LEU A 140 -0.85 9.95 -7.66
N ILE A 141 -0.37 11.08 -8.21
CA ILE A 141 1.06 11.40 -8.32
C ILE A 141 1.80 11.49 -6.98
N ASP A 142 1.10 11.73 -5.88
CA ASP A 142 1.71 11.78 -4.55
C ASP A 142 2.26 10.39 -4.14
N CYS A 143 1.87 9.31 -4.84
CA CYS A 143 2.47 7.97 -4.68
C CYS A 143 3.99 7.97 -4.88
N MET A 144 4.52 8.89 -5.70
CA MET A 144 5.95 8.98 -5.98
C MET A 144 6.75 9.53 -4.79
N ARG A 145 6.08 10.13 -3.80
CA ARG A 145 6.70 10.70 -2.59
C ARG A 145 6.43 9.87 -1.34
N ASN A 146 5.53 8.90 -1.41
CA ASN A 146 5.17 8.06 -0.28
C ASN A 146 5.84 6.68 -0.44
N PRO A 147 6.79 6.31 0.43
CA PRO A 147 7.53 5.04 0.30
C PRO A 147 6.66 3.79 0.47
N LEU A 148 5.46 3.92 1.06
CA LEU A 148 4.52 2.81 1.24
C LEU A 148 3.49 2.74 0.09
N ALA A 149 3.41 3.78 -0.74
CA ALA A 149 2.50 3.80 -1.89
C ALA A 149 3.08 2.98 -3.05
N LEU A 150 2.20 2.32 -3.79
CA LEU A 150 2.58 1.65 -5.03
C LEU A 150 2.91 2.72 -6.09
N PRO A 151 4.14 2.73 -6.67
CA PRO A 151 4.51 3.73 -7.67
C PRO A 151 3.61 3.66 -8.90
N ILE A 152 3.44 4.79 -9.59
CA ILE A 152 2.56 4.89 -10.78
C ILE A 152 2.91 3.86 -11.85
N PHE A 153 4.19 3.52 -12.00
CA PHE A 153 4.67 2.57 -12.99
C PHE A 153 4.28 1.12 -12.71
N SER A 154 3.95 0.81 -11.46
CA SER A 154 3.49 -0.51 -11.03
C SER A 154 1.98 -0.65 -11.07
N ARG A 155 1.25 0.39 -11.47
CA ARG A 155 -0.23 0.38 -11.61
C ARG A 155 -0.62 -0.23 -12.95
N ASN A 156 -1.77 -0.91 -13.00
CA ASN A 156 -2.31 -1.48 -14.23
C ASN A 156 -3.05 -0.42 -15.06
N ILE A 157 -2.31 0.58 -15.54
CA ILE A 157 -2.81 1.62 -16.44
C ILE A 157 -1.94 1.72 -17.71
N SER A 158 -2.44 2.39 -18.74
CA SER A 158 -1.68 2.54 -20.00
C SER A 158 -0.35 3.29 -19.79
N ASP A 159 0.68 2.96 -20.55
CA ASP A 159 1.99 3.63 -20.42
C ASP A 159 1.92 5.12 -20.73
N GLU A 160 1.07 5.52 -21.69
CA GLU A 160 0.80 6.92 -21.98
C GLU A 160 0.21 7.64 -20.77
N ASP A 161 -0.79 7.04 -20.12
CA ASP A 161 -1.40 7.59 -18.92
C ASP A 161 -0.43 7.66 -17.73
N LYS A 162 0.47 6.67 -17.57
CA LYS A 162 1.53 6.73 -16.55
C LYS A 162 2.35 8.00 -16.70
N PHE A 163 2.80 8.30 -17.92
CA PHE A 163 3.58 9.51 -18.21
C PHE A 163 2.73 10.77 -18.09
N ASP A 164 1.47 10.74 -18.50
CA ASP A 164 0.58 11.88 -18.36
C ASP A 164 0.36 12.28 -16.90
N VAL A 165 0.13 11.30 -16.03
CA VAL A 165 -0.01 11.53 -14.58
C VAL A 165 1.32 12.01 -13.99
N LEU A 166 2.44 11.37 -14.38
CA LEU A 166 3.77 11.71 -13.90
C LEU A 166 4.18 13.15 -14.21
N PHE A 167 3.96 13.58 -15.45
CA PHE A 167 4.31 14.92 -15.92
C PHE A 167 3.23 15.96 -15.63
N GLY A 168 2.14 15.59 -14.94
CA GLY A 168 1.04 16.48 -14.63
C GLY A 168 0.21 16.91 -15.84
N ARG A 169 0.30 16.19 -16.96
CA ARG A 169 -0.60 16.33 -18.12
C ARG A 169 -2.00 15.83 -17.79
N LYS A 170 -2.11 14.88 -16.86
CA LYS A 170 -3.37 14.50 -16.22
C LYS A 170 -3.23 14.62 -14.71
N GLN A 171 -4.22 15.23 -14.06
CA GLN A 171 -4.33 15.24 -12.61
C GLN A 171 -5.42 14.25 -12.20
N VAL A 172 -5.06 13.33 -11.30
CA VAL A 172 -5.99 12.39 -10.70
C VAL A 172 -6.10 12.73 -9.21
N CYS A 173 -7.23 13.29 -8.82
CA CYS A 173 -7.58 13.61 -7.44
C CYS A 173 -8.39 12.45 -6.84
N MET A 174 -8.10 12.11 -5.59
CA MET A 174 -8.73 11.02 -4.86
C MET A 174 -9.13 11.50 -3.46
N GLY A 175 -10.27 11.03 -2.99
CA GLY A 175 -10.77 11.35 -1.66
C GLY A 175 -11.67 10.26 -1.12
N ILE A 176 -11.49 9.86 0.13
CA ILE A 176 -12.33 8.85 0.78
C ILE A 176 -13.29 9.56 1.72
N CYS A 177 -14.58 9.53 1.41
CA CYS A 177 -15.61 10.01 2.31
C CYS A 177 -15.82 8.98 3.41
N ILE A 178 -15.44 9.32 4.65
CA ILE A 178 -15.50 8.38 5.77
C ILE A 178 -16.93 7.99 6.11
N GLU A 179 -17.86 8.95 6.18
CA GLU A 179 -19.28 8.67 6.43
C GLU A 179 -19.84 7.68 5.40
N SER A 180 -19.52 7.88 4.11
CA SER A 180 -19.90 6.94 3.05
C SER A 180 -19.23 5.58 3.23
N LEU A 181 -17.93 5.52 3.53
CA LEU A 181 -17.21 4.28 3.76
C LEU A 181 -17.84 3.46 4.89
N LEU A 182 -18.18 4.11 6.00
CA LEU A 182 -18.83 3.45 7.15
C LEU A 182 -20.21 2.91 6.76
N SER A 183 -21.02 3.70 6.04
CA SER A 183 -22.31 3.24 5.54
C SER A 183 -22.19 2.04 4.60
N GLU A 184 -21.18 2.02 3.72
CA GLU A 184 -20.95 0.90 2.80
C GLU A 184 -20.41 -0.34 3.53
N CYS A 185 -19.65 -0.17 4.61
CA CYS A 185 -19.30 -1.28 5.50
C CYS A 185 -20.54 -1.90 6.16
N GLU A 186 -21.47 -1.09 6.66
CA GLU A 186 -22.73 -1.57 7.23
C GLU A 186 -23.58 -2.31 6.20
N LYS A 187 -23.67 -1.79 4.96
CA LYS A 187 -24.38 -2.46 3.85
C LYS A 187 -23.72 -3.79 3.46
N ALA A 188 -22.40 -3.89 3.58
CA ALA A 188 -21.65 -5.13 3.37
C ALA A 188 -21.80 -6.14 4.52
N GLY A 189 -22.57 -5.80 5.57
CA GLY A 189 -22.85 -6.67 6.72
C GLY A 189 -21.82 -6.57 7.85
N PHE A 190 -20.99 -5.53 7.86
CA PHE A 190 -20.03 -5.29 8.95
C PHE A 190 -20.65 -4.42 10.04
N SER A 191 -20.27 -4.67 11.29
CA SER A 191 -20.59 -3.76 12.39
C SER A 191 -19.62 -2.58 12.40
N VAL A 192 -20.13 -1.38 12.63
CA VAL A 192 -19.32 -0.17 12.77
C VAL A 192 -19.63 0.47 14.11
N ARG A 193 -18.59 0.82 14.88
CA ARG A 193 -18.75 1.54 16.15
C ARG A 193 -17.57 2.46 16.43
N PHE A 194 -17.80 3.48 17.25
CA PHE A 194 -16.73 4.32 17.76
C PHE A 194 -16.09 3.72 19.01
N ALA A 195 -14.81 4.04 19.21
CA ALA A 195 -14.05 3.64 20.39
C ALA A 195 -14.60 4.30 21.67
N SER A 196 -14.68 3.52 22.75
CA SER A 196 -14.97 4.02 24.09
C SER A 196 -13.79 4.81 24.68
N ASN A 197 -14.03 5.58 25.75
CA ASN A 197 -12.97 6.33 26.46
C ASN A 197 -11.78 5.45 26.87
N LYS A 198 -12.08 4.24 27.37
CA LYS A 198 -11.07 3.29 27.84
C LYS A 198 -10.24 2.73 26.68
N GLU A 199 -10.89 2.40 25.56
CA GLU A 199 -10.22 1.90 24.35
C GLU A 199 -9.34 2.97 23.72
N ARG A 200 -9.81 4.23 23.67
CA ARG A 200 -9.01 5.36 23.18
C ARG A 200 -7.72 5.52 23.99
N GLY A 201 -7.83 5.51 25.32
CA GLY A 201 -6.66 5.57 26.20
C GLY A 201 -5.68 4.41 25.99
N ARG A 202 -6.18 3.21 25.69
CA ARG A 202 -5.33 2.05 25.38
C ARG A 202 -4.64 2.21 24.02
N LEU A 203 -5.37 2.63 22.98
CA LEU A 203 -4.82 2.83 21.63
C LEU A 203 -3.68 3.87 21.65
N ASP A 204 -3.86 4.99 22.35
CA ASP A 204 -2.84 6.04 22.45
C ASP A 204 -1.53 5.54 23.13
N GLN A 205 -1.59 4.47 23.94
CA GLN A 205 -0.41 3.86 24.59
C GLN A 205 0.34 2.86 23.70
N THR A 206 -0.32 2.28 22.68
CA THR A 206 0.28 1.23 21.84
C THR A 206 1.28 1.77 20.81
N GLY A 207 1.36 3.09 20.62
CA GLY A 207 2.16 3.70 19.55
C GLY A 207 1.52 3.58 18.15
N ASN A 208 0.58 2.64 17.96
CA ASN A 208 -0.24 2.55 16.77
C ASN A 208 -1.26 3.69 16.75
N ARG A 209 -1.21 4.51 15.70
CA ARG A 209 -2.13 5.64 15.53
C ARG A 209 -3.30 5.23 14.63
N PRO A 210 -4.47 4.91 15.21
CA PRO A 210 -5.64 4.65 14.40
C PRO A 210 -6.11 5.93 13.71
N TYR A 211 -6.82 5.76 12.61
CA TYR A 211 -7.52 6.87 12.00
C TYR A 211 -8.61 7.37 12.97
N LYS A 212 -8.69 8.69 13.13
CA LYS A 212 -9.69 9.34 13.99
C LYS A 212 -10.61 10.18 13.12
N HIS A 213 -11.90 9.86 13.12
CA HIS A 213 -12.94 10.67 12.51
C HIS A 213 -13.68 11.45 13.60
N LYS A 214 -13.76 12.77 13.47
CA LYS A 214 -14.33 13.67 14.49
C LYS A 214 -13.73 13.41 15.88
N GLY A 215 -12.42 13.15 15.91
CA GLY A 215 -11.65 12.85 17.12
C GLY A 215 -11.82 11.43 17.70
N ASN A 216 -12.61 10.55 17.07
CA ASN A 216 -12.88 9.19 17.57
C ASN A 216 -12.30 8.13 16.64
N ALA A 217 -11.61 7.14 17.23
CA ALA A 217 -11.20 5.94 16.51
C ALA A 217 -12.43 5.10 16.17
N ILE A 218 -12.37 4.42 15.03
CA ILE A 218 -13.48 3.61 14.51
C ILE A 218 -13.07 2.14 14.57
N PHE A 219 -13.97 1.30 15.06
CA PHE A 219 -13.90 -0.14 14.98
C PHE A 219 -14.86 -0.65 13.92
N ILE A 220 -14.39 -1.59 13.11
CA ILE A 220 -15.18 -2.30 12.10
C ILE A 220 -15.10 -3.78 12.43
N GLY A 221 -16.21 -4.50 12.43
CA GLY A 221 -16.26 -5.91 12.83
C GLY A 221 -17.12 -6.80 11.96
N LYS A 222 -16.88 -8.10 12.08
CA LYS A 222 -17.64 -9.19 11.46
C LYS A 222 -17.78 -10.31 12.49
N GLY A 223 -19.02 -10.64 12.87
CA GLY A 223 -19.29 -11.61 13.94
C GLY A 223 -18.72 -11.15 15.28
N SER A 224 -17.85 -11.96 15.89
CA SER A 224 -17.19 -11.68 17.18
C SER A 224 -15.86 -10.93 17.04
N HIS A 225 -15.39 -10.66 15.82
CA HIS A 225 -14.08 -10.06 15.56
C HIS A 225 -14.23 -8.61 15.12
N GLU A 226 -13.32 -7.75 15.59
CA GLU A 226 -13.27 -6.35 15.21
C GLU A 226 -11.82 -5.89 15.04
N VAL A 227 -11.64 -4.93 14.13
CA VAL A 227 -10.38 -4.26 13.89
C VAL A 227 -10.57 -2.76 13.99
N VAL A 228 -9.54 -2.07 14.47
CA VAL A 228 -9.52 -0.61 14.43
C VAL A 228 -9.15 -0.14 13.03
N LEU A 229 -9.85 0.88 12.51
CA LEU A 229 -9.58 1.46 11.20
C LEU A 229 -8.22 2.18 11.22
N MET A 230 -7.29 1.69 10.40
CA MET A 230 -5.92 2.21 10.27
C MET A 230 -5.70 2.88 8.91
N ASP A 231 -4.77 3.82 8.84
CA ASP A 231 -4.43 4.55 7.60
C ASP A 231 -3.96 3.66 6.45
N GLY A 232 -3.48 2.44 6.75
CA GLY A 232 -3.09 1.44 5.76
C GLY A 232 -4.23 1.07 4.81
N VAL A 233 -5.49 1.13 5.26
CA VAL A 233 -6.67 0.92 4.40
C VAL A 233 -6.74 2.00 3.33
N PHE A 234 -6.53 3.28 3.70
CA PHE A 234 -6.60 4.39 2.76
C PHE A 234 -5.43 4.40 1.79
N LEU A 235 -4.23 4.03 2.27
CA LEU A 235 -3.04 3.88 1.42
C LEU A 235 -3.27 2.85 0.31
N ARG A 236 -3.81 1.67 0.69
CA ARG A 236 -4.16 0.60 -0.25
C ARG A 236 -5.26 1.04 -1.20
N ALA A 237 -6.31 1.66 -0.65
CA ALA A 237 -7.44 2.14 -1.43
C ALA A 237 -7.04 3.18 -2.47
N MET A 238 -6.21 4.17 -2.11
CA MET A 238 -5.86 5.28 -3.01
C MET A 238 -4.69 4.96 -3.94
N PHE A 239 -3.66 4.26 -3.46
CA PHE A 239 -2.43 4.09 -4.25
C PHE A 239 -2.22 2.67 -4.78
N HIS A 240 -2.78 1.65 -4.14
CA HIS A 240 -2.61 0.26 -4.59
C HIS A 240 -3.75 -0.19 -5.50
N GLY A 241 -4.76 0.66 -5.73
CA GLY A 241 -5.86 0.36 -6.64
C GLY A 241 -6.88 -0.60 -6.09
N GLN A 242 -6.89 -0.80 -4.78
CA GLN A 242 -7.73 -1.80 -4.14
C GLN A 242 -9.07 -1.19 -3.73
N SER A 243 -10.15 -1.94 -3.89
CA SER A 243 -11.48 -1.57 -3.40
C SER A 243 -11.43 -1.34 -1.88
N PRO A 244 -11.87 -0.19 -1.36
CA PRO A 244 -11.94 0.05 0.08
C PRO A 244 -12.67 -1.06 0.85
N ILE A 245 -13.83 -1.50 0.34
CA ILE A 245 -14.64 -2.52 1.02
C ILE A 245 -13.98 -3.89 0.94
N SER A 246 -13.39 -4.26 -0.19
CA SER A 246 -12.68 -5.53 -0.35
C SER A 246 -11.44 -5.62 0.54
N VAL A 247 -10.70 -4.51 0.72
CA VAL A 247 -9.56 -4.45 1.64
C VAL A 247 -10.00 -4.67 3.08
N ILE A 248 -11.05 -3.97 3.53
CA ILE A 248 -11.58 -4.11 4.90
C ILE A 248 -12.08 -5.52 5.14
N LYS A 249 -12.83 -6.09 4.18
CA LYS A 249 -13.30 -7.47 4.23
C LYS A 249 -12.14 -8.45 4.42
N THR A 250 -11.09 -8.31 3.62
CA THR A 250 -9.92 -9.20 3.67
C THR A 250 -9.20 -9.11 5.02
N ILE A 251 -9.07 -7.91 5.59
CA ILE A 251 -8.47 -7.73 6.91
C ILE A 251 -9.30 -8.43 8.00
N LEU A 252 -10.63 -8.31 7.93
CA LEU A 252 -11.53 -8.95 8.89
C LEU A 252 -11.49 -10.49 8.78
N GLU A 253 -11.43 -11.02 7.56
CA GLU A 253 -11.38 -12.46 7.31
C GLU A 253 -10.04 -13.07 7.74
N ASP A 254 -8.92 -12.35 7.56
CA ASP A 254 -7.62 -12.77 8.06
C ASP A 254 -7.57 -12.82 9.60
N VAL A 255 -8.19 -11.85 10.28
CA VAL A 255 -8.30 -11.88 11.75
C VAL A 255 -9.15 -13.05 12.22
N GLU A 256 -10.29 -13.32 11.57
CA GLU A 256 -11.17 -14.44 11.92
C GLU A 256 -10.46 -15.81 11.83
N ILE A 257 -9.49 -15.97 10.94
CA ILE A 257 -8.71 -17.22 10.78
C ILE A 257 -7.57 -17.35 11.78
N ASN A 258 -6.98 -16.22 12.19
CA ASN A 258 -5.79 -16.20 13.04
C ASN A 258 -6.10 -16.09 14.54
N THR A 259 -7.39 -16.03 14.92
CA THR A 259 -7.87 -16.02 16.32
C THR A 259 -8.42 -17.38 16.72
#